data_AF-A0A0M8VSS8-F1
#
_entry.id   AF-A0A0M8VSS8-F1
#
_cell.length_a   1.000
_cell.length_b   1.000
_cell.length_c   1.000
_cell.angle_alpha   90.00
_cell.angle_beta   90.00
_cell.angle_gamma   90.00
#
_symmetry.space_group_name_H-M   'P 1'
#
loop_
_entity.id
_entity.type
_entity.pdbx_description
1 polymer ?
#
loop_
_entity_poly.entity_id
_entity_poly.type
_entity_poly.pdbx_seq_one_letter_code
_entity_poly.pdbx_strand_id
1 'polypeptide(L)'
;MKSPTKTVTDTAHGNTATAHCDDLAKALEAFRDHGPLIERWGTELARRLGAGARLLVAGNGGSAAQAQHLTAELVGRYRDDRPPFSAVALHADTSSTTAIANDYGVQEVFARQTAAHGRPGDVLLLLSTSGASANLLAAADRAHRLGMTVWALTGRAPNPLQLGADAALCVDAPVAATVQELHLVAVHMLCEAFDAAVERGEADHGVADTGADERADAGGRPGGGGGRGAKGKRVVDGQRGPDGGPDAGRRPGTGGRPGAEGRPGAGGRPGDDGRPGADGKPGVVGRLVGRARTVGRAAPGAPVAPRKGHT
;
A
#
# COMPACT_ATOMS: atom_id res chain seq x y z
N MET A 1 -35.48 46.35 47.45
CA MET A 1 -35.69 45.10 46.70
C MET A 1 -34.36 44.71 46.05
N LYS A 2 -33.69 43.68 46.57
CA LYS A 2 -32.43 43.15 46.00
C LYS A 2 -32.81 42.06 45.00
N SER A 3 -32.43 42.22 43.74
CA SER A 3 -32.51 41.14 42.74
C SER A 3 -31.55 40.01 43.14
N PRO A 4 -31.98 38.74 43.13
CA PRO A 4 -31.08 37.63 43.40
C PRO A 4 -30.23 37.38 42.15
N THR A 5 -28.92 37.51 42.32
CA THR A 5 -27.91 37.07 41.35
C THR A 5 -28.09 35.57 41.13
N LYS A 6 -28.43 35.15 39.91
CA LYS A 6 -28.39 33.74 39.51
C LYS A 6 -26.96 33.23 39.69
N THR A 7 -26.78 32.31 40.63
CA THR A 7 -25.57 31.51 40.76
C THR A 7 -25.42 30.73 39.46
N VAL A 8 -24.46 31.12 38.62
CA VAL A 8 -23.97 30.27 37.54
C VAL A 8 -23.22 29.14 38.23
N THR A 9 -23.86 27.99 38.37
CA THR A 9 -23.16 26.74 38.62
C THR A 9 -22.35 26.47 37.36
N ASP A 10 -21.08 26.84 37.39
CA ASP A 10 -20.09 26.44 36.41
C ASP A 10 -19.88 24.93 36.57
N THR A 11 -20.70 24.16 35.87
CA THR A 11 -20.44 22.74 35.60
C THR A 11 -19.05 22.66 35.01
N ALA A 12 -18.14 22.02 35.74
CA ALA A 12 -16.80 21.70 35.27
C ALA A 12 -16.90 21.02 33.90
N HIS A 13 -16.64 21.78 32.84
CA HIS A 13 -16.49 21.25 31.50
C HIS A 13 -15.19 20.45 31.51
N GLY A 14 -15.30 19.13 31.77
CA GLY A 14 -14.16 18.23 31.71
C GLY A 14 -13.41 18.42 30.40
N ASN A 15 -12.08 18.49 30.47
CA ASN A 15 -11.22 18.67 29.30
C ASN A 15 -11.55 17.58 28.26
N THR A 16 -12.01 18.00 27.08
CA THR A 16 -12.44 17.08 26.01
C THR A 16 -11.33 16.11 25.59
N ALA A 17 -10.07 16.54 25.66
CA ALA A 17 -8.93 15.67 25.39
C ALA A 17 -8.76 14.58 26.46
N THR A 18 -8.93 14.92 27.74
CA THR A 18 -8.87 13.95 28.84
C THR A 18 -10.03 12.94 28.75
N ALA A 19 -11.24 13.41 28.43
CA ALA A 19 -12.39 12.52 28.23
C ALA A 19 -12.15 11.50 27.11
N HIS A 20 -11.56 11.94 25.99
CA HIS A 20 -11.19 11.02 24.90
C HIS A 20 -10.16 9.98 25.33
N CYS A 21 -9.12 10.38 26.07
CA CYS A 21 -8.14 9.45 26.63
C CYS A 21 -8.79 8.43 27.58
N ASP A 22 -9.71 8.87 28.44
CA ASP A 22 -10.40 7.99 29.38
C ASP A 22 -11.31 6.98 28.66
N ASP A 23 -12.00 7.41 27.60
CA ASP A 23 -12.85 6.53 26.78
C ASP A 23 -12.01 5.52 25.98
N LEU A 24 -10.87 5.95 25.42
CA LEU A 24 -9.92 5.05 24.77
C LEU A 24 -9.34 4.04 25.77
N ALA A 25 -8.96 4.48 26.97
CA ALA A 25 -8.42 3.59 27.99
C ALA A 25 -9.41 2.48 28.39
N LYS A 26 -10.68 2.84 28.59
CA LYS A 26 -11.76 1.87 28.88
C LYS A 26 -11.98 0.90 27.72
N ALA A 27 -12.03 1.41 26.48
CA ALA A 27 -12.22 0.57 25.31
C ALA A 27 -11.03 -0.38 25.08
N LEU A 28 -9.80 0.09 25.35
CA LEU A 28 -8.58 -0.71 25.25
C LEU A 28 -8.55 -1.86 26.27
N GLU A 29 -9.11 -1.66 27.47
CA GLU A 29 -9.18 -2.72 28.50
C GLU A 29 -9.96 -3.93 27.99
N ALA A 30 -11.17 -3.71 27.45
CA ALA A 30 -11.96 -4.78 26.84
C ALA A 30 -11.35 -5.31 25.54
N PHE A 31 -10.68 -4.44 24.76
CA PHE A 31 -10.05 -4.83 23.50
C PHE A 31 -8.97 -5.91 23.67
N ARG A 32 -8.30 -5.98 24.83
CA ARG A 32 -7.25 -6.98 25.12
C ARG A 32 -7.73 -8.42 24.94
N ASP A 33 -9.02 -8.68 25.13
CA ASP A 33 -9.62 -10.02 24.95
C ASP A 33 -9.53 -10.52 23.50
N HIS A 34 -9.31 -9.63 22.53
CA HIS A 34 -9.08 -9.99 21.13
C HIS A 34 -7.66 -10.49 20.84
N GLY A 35 -6.72 -10.41 21.79
CA GLY A 35 -5.33 -10.83 21.61
C GLY A 35 -5.19 -12.23 21.00
N PRO A 36 -5.83 -13.28 21.54
CA PRO A 36 -5.78 -14.62 20.97
C PRO A 36 -6.34 -14.73 19.55
N LEU A 37 -7.32 -13.89 19.16
CA LEU A 37 -7.84 -13.86 17.79
C LEU A 37 -6.81 -13.26 16.84
N ILE A 38 -6.18 -12.14 17.22
CA ILE A 38 -5.17 -11.45 16.42
C ILE A 38 -3.94 -12.34 16.23
N GLU A 39 -3.50 -13.06 17.27
CA GLU A 39 -2.42 -14.05 17.18
C GLU A 39 -2.72 -15.14 16.14
N ARG A 40 -3.93 -15.70 16.17
CA ARG A 40 -4.36 -16.69 15.17
C ARG A 40 -4.37 -16.10 13.76
N TRP A 41 -4.83 -14.86 13.59
CA TRP A 41 -4.80 -14.18 12.30
C TRP A 41 -3.38 -13.96 11.80
N GLY A 42 -2.45 -13.54 12.66
CA GLY A 42 -1.05 -13.35 12.31
C GLY A 42 -0.39 -14.64 11.81
N THR A 43 -0.52 -15.72 12.59
CA THR A 43 -0.02 -17.05 12.20
C THR A 43 -0.64 -17.58 10.91
N GLU A 44 -1.96 -17.48 10.77
CA GLU A 44 -2.65 -17.94 9.56
C GLU A 44 -2.22 -17.15 8.33
N LEU A 45 -2.09 -15.83 8.48
CA LEU A 45 -1.65 -14.96 7.41
C LEU A 45 -0.21 -15.27 7.01
N ALA A 46 0.70 -15.49 7.96
CA ALA A 46 2.09 -15.87 7.69
C ALA A 46 2.18 -17.15 6.84
N ARG A 47 1.42 -18.19 7.22
CA ARG A 47 1.35 -19.45 6.45
C ARG A 47 0.85 -19.22 5.03
N ARG A 48 -0.25 -18.50 4.87
CA ARG A 48 -0.86 -18.26 3.56
C ARG A 48 0.03 -17.46 2.64
N LEU A 49 0.59 -16.35 3.14
CA LEU A 49 1.45 -15.50 2.31
C LEU A 49 2.78 -16.20 1.99
N GLY A 50 3.30 -17.01 2.90
CA GLY A 50 4.45 -17.89 2.65
C GLY A 50 4.19 -18.96 1.57
N ALA A 51 2.97 -19.47 1.50
CA ALA A 51 2.51 -20.37 0.44
C ALA A 51 2.13 -19.66 -0.89
N GLY A 52 2.34 -18.34 -0.99
CA GLY A 52 2.12 -17.56 -2.20
C GLY A 52 0.73 -16.93 -2.35
N ALA A 53 -0.12 -17.00 -1.31
CA ALA A 53 -1.36 -16.24 -1.27
C ALA A 53 -1.10 -14.74 -1.09
N ARG A 54 -2.15 -13.93 -1.22
CA ARG A 54 -2.11 -12.48 -1.05
C ARG A 54 -3.10 -12.00 0.01
N LEU A 55 -2.74 -10.90 0.67
CA LEU A 55 -3.66 -10.08 1.45
C LEU A 55 -4.18 -8.90 0.59
N LEU A 56 -5.50 -8.78 0.47
CA LEU A 56 -6.15 -7.56 0.00
C LEU A 56 -6.74 -6.82 1.20
N VAL A 57 -6.59 -5.50 1.27
CA VAL A 57 -7.11 -4.69 2.39
C VAL A 57 -7.90 -3.49 1.87
N ALA A 58 -9.06 -3.24 2.45
CA ALA A 58 -9.89 -2.08 2.10
C ALA A 58 -10.57 -1.44 3.31
N GLY A 59 -10.79 -0.14 3.22
CA GLY A 59 -11.48 0.68 4.23
C GLY A 59 -11.79 2.05 3.65
N ASN A 60 -12.59 2.84 4.38
CA ASN A 60 -12.98 4.20 3.98
C ASN A 60 -12.38 5.23 4.95
N GLY A 61 -11.92 6.39 4.43
CA GLY A 61 -11.41 7.48 5.27
C GLY A 61 -10.20 7.07 6.12
N GLY A 62 -10.25 7.29 7.43
CA GLY A 62 -9.19 6.87 8.35
C GLY A 62 -8.89 5.36 8.31
N SER A 63 -9.90 4.53 8.06
CA SER A 63 -9.73 3.09 7.87
C SER A 63 -9.00 2.76 6.56
N ALA A 64 -9.06 3.63 5.55
CA ALA A 64 -8.26 3.49 4.33
C ALA A 64 -6.78 3.74 4.65
N ALA A 65 -6.46 4.80 5.40
CA ALA A 65 -5.08 5.05 5.84
C ALA A 65 -4.48 3.86 6.60
N GLN A 66 -5.26 3.22 7.48
CA GLN A 66 -4.85 2.01 8.20
C GLN A 66 -4.69 0.79 7.30
N ALA A 67 -5.56 0.64 6.30
CA ALA A 67 -5.41 -0.42 5.29
C ALA A 67 -4.09 -0.28 4.52
N GLN A 68 -3.73 0.95 4.11
CA GLN A 68 -2.46 1.21 3.43
C GLN A 68 -1.27 1.01 4.38
N HIS A 69 -1.39 1.47 5.63
CA HIS A 69 -0.39 1.24 6.69
C HIS A 69 -0.06 -0.24 6.82
N LEU A 70 -1.06 -1.10 7.10
CA LEU A 70 -0.87 -2.54 7.21
C LEU A 70 -0.17 -3.14 5.99
N THR A 71 -0.60 -2.77 4.77
CA THR A 71 0.01 -3.33 3.56
C THR A 71 1.46 -2.89 3.38
N ALA A 72 1.81 -1.67 3.79
CA ALA A 72 3.18 -1.16 3.73
C ALA A 72 4.11 -1.91 4.71
N GLU A 73 3.63 -2.23 5.91
CA GLU A 73 4.39 -3.03 6.90
C GLU A 73 4.67 -4.46 6.42
N LEU A 74 3.71 -5.09 5.70
CA LEU A 74 3.89 -6.44 5.18
C LEU A 74 4.78 -6.49 3.92
N VAL A 75 4.63 -5.53 3.02
CA VAL A 75 5.45 -5.42 1.79
C VAL A 75 6.87 -4.97 2.10
N GLY A 76 7.02 -4.05 3.05
CA GLY A 76 8.31 -3.65 3.62
C GLY A 76 8.68 -4.56 4.77
N ARG A 77 8.77 -3.98 5.97
CA ARG A 77 9.03 -4.67 7.24
C ARG A 77 8.44 -3.89 8.40
N TYR A 78 8.02 -4.58 9.46
CA TYR A 78 7.49 -3.96 10.67
C TYR A 78 8.56 -3.75 11.74
N ARG A 79 9.29 -4.81 12.12
CA ARG A 79 10.40 -4.71 13.08
C ARG A 79 11.73 -5.09 12.45
N ASP A 80 11.96 -6.38 12.34
CA ASP A 80 13.21 -6.95 11.89
C ASP A 80 13.21 -7.17 10.37
N ASP A 81 14.40 -7.39 9.83
CA ASP A 81 14.54 -7.63 8.40
C ASP A 81 14.00 -9.02 8.04
N ARG A 82 13.11 -9.08 7.06
CA ARG A 82 12.49 -10.32 6.57
C ARG A 82 12.10 -10.17 5.10
N PRO A 83 11.79 -11.28 4.42
CA PRO A 83 11.26 -11.21 3.06
C PRO A 83 9.98 -10.36 2.96
N PRO A 84 9.73 -9.72 1.79
CA PRO A 84 8.49 -9.01 1.54
C PRO A 84 7.33 -9.98 1.26
N PHE A 85 6.12 -9.63 1.67
CA PHE A 85 4.91 -10.43 1.39
C PHE A 85 3.90 -9.69 0.51
N SER A 86 3.07 -10.45 -0.22
CA SER A 86 2.08 -9.87 -1.12
C SER A 86 0.88 -9.31 -0.34
N ALA A 87 0.86 -7.98 -0.19
CA ALA A 87 -0.26 -7.25 0.40
C ALA A 87 -0.62 -6.02 -0.45
N VAL A 88 -1.91 -5.79 -0.69
CA VAL A 88 -2.40 -4.71 -1.57
C VAL A 88 -3.56 -3.94 -0.92
N ALA A 89 -3.40 -2.63 -0.81
CA ALA A 89 -4.47 -1.72 -0.39
C ALA A 89 -5.34 -1.31 -1.58
N LEU A 90 -6.61 -1.69 -1.59
CA LEU A 90 -7.51 -1.50 -2.74
C LEU A 90 -7.92 -0.04 -2.99
N HIS A 91 -7.53 0.91 -2.15
CA HIS A 91 -7.82 2.33 -2.35
C HIS A 91 -6.61 3.13 -2.86
N ALA A 92 -5.42 2.52 -2.90
CA ALA A 92 -4.17 3.24 -3.14
C ALA A 92 -4.02 3.71 -4.60
N ASP A 93 -4.54 2.94 -5.57
CA ASP A 93 -4.61 3.39 -6.95
C ASP A 93 -5.81 4.31 -7.15
N THR A 94 -5.51 5.62 -7.19
CA THR A 94 -6.51 6.67 -7.36
C THR A 94 -7.18 6.64 -8.73
N SER A 95 -6.46 6.21 -9.79
CA SER A 95 -7.02 6.14 -11.14
C SER A 95 -8.06 5.03 -11.22
N SER A 96 -7.72 3.84 -10.71
CA SER A 96 -8.68 2.72 -10.61
C SER A 96 -9.87 3.08 -9.71
N THR A 97 -9.61 3.65 -8.53
CA THR A 97 -10.65 4.02 -7.56
C THR A 97 -11.66 5.01 -8.15
N THR A 98 -11.17 6.08 -8.80
CA THR A 98 -12.03 7.12 -9.37
C THR A 98 -12.76 6.68 -10.63
N ALA A 99 -12.10 5.94 -11.53
CA ALA A 99 -12.74 5.39 -12.72
C ALA A 99 -13.88 4.42 -12.35
N ILE A 100 -13.63 3.51 -11.38
CA ILE A 100 -14.66 2.57 -10.94
C ILE A 100 -15.83 3.30 -10.28
N ALA A 101 -15.55 4.27 -9.41
CA ALA A 101 -16.59 5.04 -8.75
C ALA A 101 -17.46 5.82 -9.76
N ASN A 102 -16.85 6.39 -10.80
CA ASN A 102 -17.54 7.12 -11.86
C ASN A 102 -18.40 6.20 -12.73
N ASP A 103 -17.84 5.08 -13.17
CA ASP A 103 -18.44 4.24 -14.22
C ASP A 103 -19.44 3.22 -13.65
N TYR A 104 -19.27 2.79 -12.40
CA TYR A 104 -20.05 1.70 -11.79
C TYR A 104 -20.64 2.06 -10.43
N GLY A 105 -20.31 3.24 -9.90
CA GLY A 105 -20.75 3.71 -8.60
C GLY A 105 -19.80 3.34 -7.46
N VAL A 106 -19.85 4.15 -6.39
CA VAL A 106 -18.98 4.03 -5.21
C VAL A 106 -19.03 2.65 -4.53
N GLN A 107 -20.14 1.92 -4.66
CA GLN A 107 -20.31 0.59 -4.05
C GLN A 107 -19.46 -0.48 -4.73
N GLU A 108 -19.11 -0.31 -6.00
CA GLU A 108 -18.32 -1.29 -6.75
C GLU A 108 -16.80 -1.07 -6.63
N VAL A 109 -16.35 0.03 -6.01
CA VAL A 109 -14.93 0.43 -5.93
C VAL A 109 -14.04 -0.70 -5.44
N PHE A 110 -14.41 -1.35 -4.34
CA PHE A 110 -13.61 -2.44 -3.78
C PHE A 110 -14.00 -3.80 -4.35
N ALA A 111 -15.27 -4.02 -4.67
CA ALA A 111 -15.75 -5.29 -5.25
C ALA A 111 -15.08 -5.58 -6.61
N ARG A 112 -14.94 -4.58 -7.48
CA ARG A 112 -14.27 -4.76 -8.78
C ARG A 112 -12.79 -5.09 -8.65
N GLN A 113 -12.10 -4.40 -7.76
CA GLN A 113 -10.69 -4.65 -7.52
C GLN A 113 -10.47 -6.01 -6.84
N THR A 114 -11.36 -6.40 -5.93
CA THR A 114 -11.38 -7.75 -5.34
C THR A 114 -11.51 -8.82 -6.43
N ALA A 115 -12.41 -8.63 -7.40
CA ALA A 115 -12.54 -9.56 -8.53
C ALA A 115 -11.34 -9.59 -9.48
N ALA A 116 -10.69 -8.46 -9.69
CA ALA A 116 -9.49 -8.42 -10.54
C ALA A 116 -8.31 -9.12 -9.87
N HIS A 117 -8.09 -8.86 -8.58
CA HIS A 117 -6.86 -9.23 -7.89
C HIS A 117 -6.96 -10.50 -7.05
N GLY A 118 -8.14 -10.84 -6.52
CA GLY A 118 -8.33 -11.94 -5.59
C GLY A 118 -8.32 -13.31 -6.27
N ARG A 119 -7.75 -14.29 -5.58
CA ARG A 119 -7.68 -15.69 -5.98
C ARG A 119 -8.16 -16.60 -4.85
N PRO A 120 -8.59 -17.85 -5.14
CA PRO A 120 -8.90 -18.81 -4.09
C PRO A 120 -7.73 -18.96 -3.10
N GLY A 121 -8.02 -18.92 -1.80
CA GLY A 121 -7.02 -19.00 -0.72
C GLY A 121 -6.48 -17.64 -0.25
N ASP A 122 -6.65 -16.57 -1.02
CA ASP A 122 -6.31 -15.20 -0.58
C ASP A 122 -7.18 -14.75 0.60
N VAL A 123 -6.71 -13.73 1.32
CA VAL A 123 -7.43 -13.09 2.41
C VAL A 123 -7.85 -11.68 1.99
N LEU A 124 -9.11 -11.32 2.24
CA LEU A 124 -9.61 -9.94 2.18
C LEU A 124 -9.88 -9.44 3.60
N LEU A 125 -9.14 -8.42 4.05
CA LEU A 125 -9.36 -7.75 5.33
C LEU A 125 -10.08 -6.40 5.12
N LEU A 126 -11.22 -6.23 5.78
CA LEU A 126 -12.08 -5.06 5.63
C LEU A 126 -12.17 -4.25 6.93
N LEU A 127 -11.87 -2.95 6.86
CA LEU A 127 -11.90 -2.04 8.00
C LEU A 127 -13.08 -1.07 7.87
N SER A 128 -14.06 -1.17 8.80
CA SER A 128 -15.25 -0.32 8.80
C SER A 128 -15.72 0.00 10.21
N THR A 129 -15.58 1.26 10.66
CA THR A 129 -16.03 1.66 12.00
C THR A 129 -17.53 1.44 12.23
N SER A 130 -18.36 1.48 11.19
CA SER A 130 -19.79 1.19 11.28
C SER A 130 -20.15 -0.27 10.97
N GLY A 131 -19.27 -1.00 10.27
CA GLY A 131 -19.58 -2.31 9.73
C GLY A 131 -20.69 -2.32 8.67
N ALA A 132 -21.06 -1.15 8.13
CA ALA A 132 -22.23 -1.00 7.25
C ALA A 132 -21.90 -0.30 5.90
N SER A 133 -20.63 -0.05 5.60
CA SER A 133 -20.25 0.57 4.33
C SER A 133 -20.56 -0.36 3.15
N ALA A 134 -21.50 0.02 2.29
CA ALA A 134 -21.96 -0.84 1.21
C ALA A 134 -20.86 -1.25 0.21
N ASN A 135 -19.82 -0.43 0.04
CA ASN A 135 -18.67 -0.75 -0.82
C ASN A 135 -17.78 -1.86 -0.24
N LEU A 136 -17.71 -1.98 1.09
CA LEU A 136 -17.03 -3.07 1.78
C LEU A 136 -17.90 -4.33 1.83
N LEU A 137 -19.22 -4.19 2.00
CA LEU A 137 -20.15 -5.32 1.92
C LEU A 137 -20.13 -5.97 0.53
N ALA A 138 -20.12 -5.17 -0.54
CA ALA A 138 -19.99 -5.67 -1.90
C ALA A 138 -18.63 -6.36 -2.14
N ALA A 139 -17.56 -5.91 -1.49
CA ALA A 139 -16.25 -6.54 -1.56
C ALA A 139 -16.22 -7.91 -0.84
N ALA A 140 -16.80 -8.00 0.36
CA ALA A 140 -16.94 -9.26 1.10
C ALA A 140 -17.70 -10.31 0.28
N ASP A 141 -18.86 -9.91 -0.27
CA ASP A 141 -19.67 -10.75 -1.14
C ASP A 141 -18.91 -11.22 -2.39
N ARG A 142 -18.09 -10.34 -3.00
CA ARG A 142 -17.24 -10.73 -4.13
C ARG A 142 -16.14 -11.71 -3.73
N ALA A 143 -15.49 -11.49 -2.58
CA ALA A 143 -14.42 -12.34 -2.07
C ALA A 143 -14.91 -13.77 -1.82
N HIS A 144 -16.09 -13.94 -1.21
CA HIS A 144 -16.68 -15.27 -1.01
C HIS A 144 -16.90 -16.01 -2.34
N ARG A 145 -17.40 -15.32 -3.38
CA ARG A 145 -17.56 -15.94 -4.71
C ARG A 145 -16.25 -16.39 -5.35
N LEU A 146 -15.12 -15.83 -4.93
CA LEU A 146 -13.79 -16.18 -5.43
C LEU A 146 -13.09 -17.24 -4.57
N GLY A 147 -13.73 -17.73 -3.49
CA GLY A 147 -13.10 -18.65 -2.55
C GLY A 147 -12.00 -18.00 -1.70
N MET A 148 -12.10 -16.69 -1.47
CA MET A 148 -11.24 -15.98 -0.53
C MET A 148 -11.81 -16.07 0.89
N THR A 149 -10.94 -15.93 1.88
CA THR A 149 -11.35 -15.72 3.28
C THR A 149 -11.56 -14.24 3.55
N VAL A 150 -12.66 -13.88 4.20
CA VAL A 150 -13.00 -12.50 4.57
C VAL A 150 -12.84 -12.29 6.07
N TRP A 151 -11.95 -11.37 6.43
CA TRP A 151 -11.81 -10.86 7.80
C TRP A 151 -12.32 -9.43 7.90
N ALA A 152 -12.81 -9.06 9.08
CA ALA A 152 -13.32 -7.71 9.32
C ALA A 152 -12.84 -7.11 10.64
N LEU A 153 -12.35 -5.86 10.59
CA LEU A 153 -12.24 -4.99 11.75
C LEU A 153 -13.42 -4.02 11.72
N THR A 154 -14.29 -4.10 12.72
CA THR A 154 -15.50 -3.27 12.78
C THR A 154 -15.65 -2.53 14.11
N GLY A 155 -16.58 -1.59 14.17
CA GLY A 155 -17.08 -1.08 15.45
C GLY A 155 -18.04 -2.04 16.12
N ARG A 156 -18.96 -1.49 16.92
CA ARG A 156 -19.91 -2.26 17.73
C ARG A 156 -20.71 -3.27 16.89
N ALA A 157 -20.85 -4.48 17.43
CA ALA A 157 -21.74 -5.53 16.91
C ALA A 157 -23.15 -5.43 17.53
N PRO A 158 -24.19 -5.98 16.88
CA PRO A 158 -24.18 -6.61 15.56
C PRO A 158 -24.07 -5.59 14.43
N ASN A 159 -23.40 -5.96 13.33
CA ASN A 159 -23.36 -5.15 12.11
C ASN A 159 -23.27 -6.03 10.85
N PRO A 160 -23.68 -5.53 9.67
CA PRO A 160 -23.76 -6.35 8.45
C PRO A 160 -22.42 -6.96 8.03
N LEU A 161 -21.31 -6.23 8.18
CA LEU A 161 -19.99 -6.71 7.76
C LEU A 161 -19.48 -7.82 8.68
N GLN A 162 -19.72 -7.72 10.00
CA GLN A 162 -19.41 -8.79 10.94
C GLN A 162 -20.20 -10.07 10.65
N LEU A 163 -21.47 -9.95 10.26
CA LEU A 163 -22.30 -11.10 9.88
C LEU A 163 -21.91 -11.70 8.54
N GLY A 164 -21.35 -10.90 7.64
CA GLY A 164 -20.92 -11.29 6.30
C GLY A 164 -19.44 -11.59 6.17
N ALA A 165 -18.70 -11.73 7.26
CA ALA A 165 -17.28 -12.10 7.27
C ALA A 165 -17.09 -13.50 7.88
N ASP A 166 -16.03 -14.21 7.48
CA ASP A 166 -15.66 -15.50 8.08
C ASP A 166 -15.19 -15.33 9.54
N ALA A 167 -14.55 -14.20 9.83
CA ALA A 167 -14.16 -13.79 11.17
C ALA A 167 -14.16 -12.27 11.31
N ALA A 168 -14.52 -11.77 12.50
CA ALA A 168 -14.54 -10.34 12.77
C ALA A 168 -14.02 -10.01 14.17
N LEU A 169 -13.32 -8.88 14.27
CA LEU A 169 -13.01 -8.19 15.51
C LEU A 169 -13.90 -6.94 15.58
N CYS A 170 -14.75 -6.88 16.61
CA CYS A 170 -15.66 -5.76 16.83
C CYS A 170 -15.20 -4.95 18.03
N VAL A 171 -14.92 -3.66 17.80
CA VAL A 171 -14.56 -2.72 18.86
C VAL A 171 -15.83 -2.11 19.43
N ASP A 172 -16.11 -2.39 20.70
CA ASP A 172 -17.21 -1.74 21.41
C ASP A 172 -16.79 -0.37 21.95
N ALA A 173 -16.96 0.66 21.12
CA ALA A 173 -16.70 2.05 21.50
C ALA A 173 -17.80 2.99 20.95
N PRO A 174 -18.12 4.08 21.67
CA PRO A 174 -19.23 4.97 21.30
C PRO A 174 -18.91 5.88 20.10
N VAL A 175 -17.63 6.11 19.81
CA VAL A 175 -17.19 7.04 18.77
C VAL A 175 -16.24 6.38 17.78
N ALA A 176 -16.37 6.75 16.50
CA ALA A 176 -15.59 6.17 15.42
C ALA A 176 -14.08 6.43 15.57
N ALA A 177 -13.67 7.52 16.23
CA ALA A 177 -12.27 7.84 16.49
C ALA A 177 -11.61 6.75 17.36
N THR A 178 -12.23 6.39 18.48
CA THR A 178 -11.76 5.30 19.35
C THR A 178 -11.75 3.94 18.63
N VAL A 179 -12.75 3.68 17.79
CA VAL A 179 -12.74 2.48 16.93
C VAL A 179 -11.54 2.47 16.00
N GLN A 180 -11.23 3.60 15.35
CA GLN A 180 -10.04 3.72 14.48
C GLN A 180 -8.75 3.55 15.27
N GLU A 181 -8.62 4.15 16.44
CA GLU A 181 -7.42 4.00 17.28
C GLU A 181 -7.19 2.52 17.63
N LEU A 182 -8.24 1.79 17.99
CA LEU A 182 -8.14 0.37 18.30
C LEU A 182 -7.99 -0.52 17.06
N HIS A 183 -8.49 -0.11 15.88
CA HIS A 183 -8.13 -0.76 14.62
C HIS A 183 -6.64 -0.61 14.30
N LEU A 184 -6.03 0.55 14.59
CA LEU A 184 -4.59 0.73 14.43
C LEU A 184 -3.80 -0.16 15.41
N VAL A 185 -4.25 -0.27 16.65
CA VAL A 185 -3.68 -1.23 17.62
C VAL A 185 -3.80 -2.67 17.09
N ALA A 186 -4.95 -3.06 16.55
CA ALA A 186 -5.14 -4.39 15.94
C ALA A 186 -4.17 -4.63 14.77
N VAL A 187 -3.97 -3.62 13.92
CA VAL A 187 -3.03 -3.68 12.79
C VAL A 187 -1.60 -3.90 13.27
N HIS A 188 -1.14 -3.17 14.31
CA HIS A 188 0.21 -3.36 14.86
C HIS A 188 0.36 -4.72 15.53
N MET A 189 -0.62 -5.16 16.31
CA MET A 189 -0.61 -6.50 16.91
C MET A 189 -0.62 -7.62 15.85
N LEU A 190 -1.35 -7.42 14.74
CA LEU A 190 -1.34 -8.36 13.62
C LEU A 190 0.04 -8.43 12.96
N CYS A 191 0.70 -7.30 12.74
CA CYS A 191 2.07 -7.27 12.23
C CYS A 191 3.05 -7.97 13.18
N GLU A 192 2.93 -7.73 14.50
CA GLU A 192 3.77 -8.38 15.50
C GLU A 192 3.58 -9.90 15.53
N ALA A 193 2.32 -10.37 15.54
CA ALA A 193 2.01 -11.79 15.49
C ALA A 193 2.45 -12.44 14.16
N PHE A 194 2.29 -11.73 13.04
CA PHE A 194 2.74 -12.17 11.72
C PHE A 194 4.26 -12.33 11.67
N ASP A 195 5.02 -11.31 12.07
CA ASP A 195 6.49 -11.34 12.08
C ASP A 195 7.00 -12.46 12.99
N ALA A 196 6.43 -12.61 14.20
CA ALA A 196 6.78 -13.69 15.11
C ALA A 196 6.50 -15.09 14.52
N ALA A 197 5.44 -15.25 13.71
CA ALA A 197 5.17 -16.51 13.03
C ALA A 197 6.15 -16.78 11.88
N VAL A 198 6.54 -15.75 11.12
CA VAL A 198 7.57 -15.84 10.08
C VAL A 198 8.91 -16.26 10.69
N GLU A 199 9.31 -15.66 11.81
CA GLU A 199 10.54 -16.02 12.53
C GLU A 199 10.57 -17.46 13.03
N ARG A 200 9.41 -18.03 13.37
CA ARG A 200 9.27 -19.45 13.75
C ARG A 200 9.29 -20.40 12.53
N GLY A 201 9.45 -19.89 11.31
CA GLY A 201 9.46 -20.67 10.08
C GLY A 201 8.07 -21.07 9.59
N GLU A 202 7.00 -20.46 10.10
CA GLU A 202 5.62 -20.82 9.72
C GLU A 202 5.28 -20.37 8.28
N ALA A 203 6.13 -19.56 7.64
CA ALA A 203 6.00 -19.15 6.25
C ALA A 203 6.66 -20.13 5.23
N ASP A 204 7.46 -21.09 5.68
CA ASP A 204 8.33 -21.88 4.79
C ASP A 204 7.63 -23.06 4.08
N HIS A 205 6.31 -23.23 4.26
CA HIS A 205 5.57 -24.41 3.78
C HIS A 205 5.25 -24.44 2.27
N GLY A 206 5.97 -23.68 1.43
CA GLY A 206 5.74 -23.58 -0.01
C GLY A 206 6.76 -24.28 -0.92
N VAL A 207 7.90 -24.74 -0.42
CA VAL A 207 8.84 -25.52 -1.24
C VAL A 207 8.60 -27.00 -0.97
N ALA A 208 7.72 -27.59 -1.78
CA ALA A 208 7.86 -29.01 -2.05
C ALA A 208 9.30 -29.24 -2.53
N ASP A 209 10.05 -29.99 -1.73
CA ASP A 209 11.35 -30.57 -2.04
C ASP A 209 11.27 -31.29 -3.39
N THR A 210 11.50 -30.56 -4.49
CA THR A 210 11.95 -31.20 -5.73
C THR A 210 13.42 -31.49 -5.51
N GLY A 211 13.70 -32.61 -4.86
CA GLY A 211 15.04 -33.14 -4.65
C GLY A 211 15.77 -33.19 -5.98
N ALA A 212 16.64 -32.20 -6.20
CA ALA A 212 17.68 -32.30 -7.19
C ALA A 212 18.83 -33.05 -6.51
N ASP A 213 18.87 -34.36 -6.75
CA ASP A 213 19.98 -35.23 -6.40
C ASP A 213 21.30 -34.68 -6.99
N GLU A 214 22.11 -34.07 -6.13
CA GLU A 214 23.55 -33.90 -6.35
C GLU A 214 24.30 -35.05 -5.68
N ARG A 215 24.57 -36.12 -6.44
CA ARG A 215 25.67 -37.09 -6.23
C ARG A 215 25.91 -37.80 -7.57
N ALA A 216 27.10 -38.14 -8.04
CA ALA A 216 28.48 -37.77 -7.78
C ALA A 216 29.25 -38.42 -8.95
N ASP A 217 30.30 -37.75 -9.42
CA ASP A 217 31.33 -38.27 -10.33
C ASP A 217 32.07 -39.48 -9.70
N ALA A 218 32.20 -40.58 -10.44
CA ALA A 218 33.27 -41.58 -10.28
C ALA A 218 33.37 -42.55 -11.49
N GLY A 219 34.28 -42.25 -12.42
CA GLY A 219 35.28 -43.20 -12.95
C GLY A 219 34.90 -44.38 -13.87
N GLY A 220 35.43 -44.36 -15.11
CA GLY A 220 36.29 -45.46 -15.59
C GLY A 220 35.85 -46.41 -16.72
N ARG A 221 36.12 -46.00 -17.99
CA ARG A 221 36.80 -46.76 -19.09
C ARG A 221 36.05 -47.91 -19.85
N PRO A 222 36.55 -48.40 -21.04
CA PRO A 222 36.13 -47.90 -22.36
C PRO A 222 35.69 -48.98 -23.39
N GLY A 223 35.15 -48.53 -24.54
CA GLY A 223 35.05 -49.28 -25.81
C GLY A 223 33.90 -48.73 -26.66
N GLY A 224 33.94 -48.60 -27.98
CA GLY A 224 34.94 -48.79 -29.01
C GLY A 224 34.25 -48.52 -30.36
N GLY A 225 34.99 -48.03 -31.36
CA GLY A 225 34.65 -48.21 -32.77
C GLY A 225 33.97 -47.05 -33.50
N GLY A 226 34.72 -46.49 -34.47
CA GLY A 226 34.16 -46.22 -35.81
C GLY A 226 34.12 -44.77 -36.29
N GLY A 227 34.97 -44.45 -37.27
CA GLY A 227 34.57 -43.52 -38.34
C GLY A 227 35.45 -42.28 -38.56
N ARG A 228 36.46 -42.41 -39.42
CA ARG A 228 36.84 -41.54 -40.58
C ARG A 228 36.25 -40.11 -40.55
N GLY A 229 36.97 -39.01 -40.79
CA GLY A 229 38.28 -38.74 -41.36
C GLY A 229 38.38 -37.24 -41.73
N ALA A 230 39.47 -36.86 -42.40
CA ALA A 230 39.80 -35.54 -42.99
C ALA A 230 40.24 -34.44 -41.99
N LYS A 231 41.56 -34.18 -41.88
CA LYS A 231 42.37 -33.24 -42.69
C LYS A 231 41.94 -31.77 -42.55
N GLY A 232 42.80 -30.94 -41.95
CA GLY A 232 42.71 -29.48 -42.05
C GLY A 232 43.71 -28.75 -41.15
N LYS A 233 44.70 -28.10 -41.75
CA LYS A 233 45.86 -27.45 -41.14
C LYS A 233 45.54 -26.22 -40.28
N ARG A 234 46.36 -26.01 -39.23
CA ARG A 234 46.69 -24.70 -38.63
C ARG A 234 47.45 -23.81 -39.62
N VAL A 235 47.11 -22.51 -39.68
CA VAL A 235 47.98 -21.31 -39.85
C VAL A 235 47.11 -20.12 -39.37
N VAL A 236 47.34 -19.43 -38.25
CA VAL A 236 48.31 -18.34 -37.93
C VAL A 236 48.15 -17.07 -38.78
N ASP A 237 47.75 -16.00 -38.09
CA ASP A 237 48.00 -14.56 -38.24
C ASP A 237 48.29 -13.92 -39.61
N GLY A 238 47.64 -12.77 -39.85
CA GLY A 238 48.05 -11.86 -40.92
C GLY A 238 47.18 -10.62 -41.15
N GLN A 239 47.47 -9.57 -40.37
CA GLN A 239 47.56 -8.15 -40.75
C GLN A 239 46.37 -7.36 -41.36
N ARG A 240 46.29 -6.11 -40.85
CA ARG A 240 45.46 -4.99 -41.29
C ARG A 240 45.85 -4.51 -42.69
N GLY A 241 44.85 -4.06 -43.45
CA GLY A 241 44.98 -3.05 -44.50
C GLY A 241 44.18 -1.80 -44.12
N PRO A 242 44.59 -0.59 -44.55
CA PRO A 242 43.90 0.67 -44.28
C PRO A 242 42.80 0.94 -45.32
N ASP A 243 41.99 1.95 -45.03
CA ASP A 243 41.08 2.69 -45.94
C ASP A 243 39.59 2.27 -46.00
N GLY A 244 38.74 3.27 -45.71
CA GLY A 244 37.35 3.38 -46.20
C GLY A 244 36.24 3.06 -45.19
N GLY A 245 35.62 4.08 -44.58
CA GLY A 245 34.35 3.94 -43.83
C GLY A 245 33.11 3.89 -44.75
N PRO A 246 31.88 4.16 -44.28
CA PRO A 246 31.27 3.90 -42.97
C PRO A 246 30.22 2.77 -43.07
N ASP A 247 30.12 1.86 -42.08
CA ASP A 247 29.01 0.91 -42.02
C ASP A 247 27.94 1.38 -41.00
N ALA A 248 26.85 1.89 -41.55
CA ALA A 248 25.62 2.18 -40.83
C ALA A 248 24.85 0.88 -40.62
N GLY A 249 24.96 0.29 -39.43
CA GLY A 249 24.09 -0.83 -39.08
C GLY A 249 24.58 -1.69 -37.93
N ARG A 250 24.50 -1.20 -36.68
CA ARG A 250 24.50 -2.10 -35.52
C ARG A 250 23.39 -1.74 -34.53
N ARG A 251 22.49 -2.70 -34.37
CA ARG A 251 21.46 -2.80 -33.32
C ARG A 251 22.11 -2.72 -31.92
N PRO A 252 21.48 -2.13 -30.90
CA PRO A 252 21.98 -2.24 -29.53
C PRO A 252 21.78 -3.66 -29.00
N GLY A 253 22.84 -4.19 -28.37
CA GLY A 253 22.82 -5.47 -27.65
C GLY A 253 22.00 -5.41 -26.36
N THR A 254 21.53 -6.58 -25.94
CA THR A 254 20.87 -6.86 -24.68
C THR A 254 21.81 -6.65 -23.50
N GLY A 255 21.47 -5.74 -22.59
CA GLY A 255 22.21 -5.53 -21.34
C GLY A 255 22.10 -4.10 -20.82
N GLY A 256 20.97 -3.76 -20.21
CA GLY A 256 20.81 -2.50 -19.48
C GLY A 256 21.62 -2.51 -18.19
N ARG A 257 22.85 -2.02 -18.24
CA ARG A 257 23.59 -1.50 -17.08
C ARG A 257 24.40 -0.26 -17.51
N PRO A 258 24.25 0.90 -16.86
CA PRO A 258 25.12 2.05 -17.11
C PRO A 258 26.56 1.78 -16.64
N GLY A 259 27.55 2.23 -17.43
CA GLY A 259 28.98 2.14 -17.10
C GLY A 259 29.43 3.17 -16.05
N ALA A 260 30.52 2.85 -15.35
CA ALA A 260 30.99 3.50 -14.13
C ALA A 260 31.66 4.88 -14.29
N GLU A 261 31.41 5.61 -15.37
CA GLU A 261 31.92 6.98 -15.52
C GLU A 261 30.80 7.90 -16.01
N GLY A 262 30.33 8.77 -15.11
CA GLY A 262 29.19 9.65 -15.29
C GLY A 262 29.32 10.60 -16.47
N ARG A 263 28.79 10.19 -17.63
CA ARG A 263 28.50 11.08 -18.77
C ARG A 263 27.02 11.00 -19.14
N PRO A 264 26.29 12.13 -19.21
CA PRO A 264 24.86 12.12 -19.51
C PRO A 264 24.56 11.82 -20.98
N GLY A 265 23.48 11.08 -21.23
CA GLY A 265 22.91 10.84 -22.56
C GLY A 265 22.19 12.06 -23.11
N ALA A 266 22.06 12.14 -24.45
CA ALA A 266 21.60 13.31 -25.23
C ALA A 266 20.09 13.66 -25.10
N GLY A 267 19.51 13.51 -23.91
CA GLY A 267 18.07 13.64 -23.68
C GLY A 267 17.70 14.39 -22.42
N GLY A 268 18.47 15.39 -22.00
CA GLY A 268 18.02 16.49 -21.11
C GLY A 268 17.18 16.13 -19.88
N ARG A 269 17.41 14.98 -19.22
CA ARG A 269 16.76 14.62 -17.95
C ARG A 269 17.74 14.81 -16.78
N PRO A 270 17.27 15.29 -15.61
CA PRO A 270 18.08 15.36 -14.39
C PRO A 270 18.54 13.98 -13.93
N GLY A 271 19.70 13.91 -13.27
CA GLY A 271 20.19 12.68 -12.61
C GLY A 271 19.39 12.34 -11.34
N ASP A 272 19.60 11.12 -10.83
CA ASP A 272 18.81 10.49 -9.75
C ASP A 272 18.87 11.22 -8.38
N ASP A 273 19.75 12.20 -8.23
CA ASP A 273 19.88 13.07 -7.07
C ASP A 273 19.13 14.41 -7.21
N GLY A 274 18.36 14.59 -8.29
CA GLY A 274 17.43 15.72 -8.46
C GLY A 274 18.10 17.08 -8.66
N ARG A 275 19.41 17.12 -8.96
CA ARG A 275 20.16 18.36 -9.18
C ARG A 275 20.23 18.71 -10.69
N PRO A 276 20.03 19.98 -11.08
CA PRO A 276 20.27 20.42 -12.45
C PRO A 276 21.74 20.24 -12.86
N GLY A 277 21.97 19.82 -14.11
CA GLY A 277 23.31 19.68 -14.69
C GLY A 277 24.08 21.00 -14.82
N ALA A 278 25.41 20.90 -15.00
CA ALA A 278 26.43 21.95 -14.81
C ALA A 278 26.39 23.17 -15.76
N ASP A 279 25.33 23.36 -16.52
CA ASP A 279 25.15 24.56 -17.35
C ASP A 279 24.07 25.44 -16.70
N GLY A 280 24.48 26.21 -15.68
CA GLY A 280 23.62 27.08 -14.86
C GLY A 280 22.91 28.20 -15.64
N LYS A 281 21.96 27.85 -16.50
CA LYS A 281 21.10 28.79 -17.22
C LYS A 281 19.62 28.49 -16.96
N PRO A 282 18.87 29.45 -16.38
CA PRO A 282 17.41 29.36 -16.34
C PRO A 282 16.85 29.51 -17.77
N GLY A 283 15.92 28.64 -18.17
CA GLY A 283 15.12 28.85 -19.37
C GLY A 283 14.23 30.09 -19.19
N VAL A 284 14.41 31.10 -20.03
CA VAL A 284 13.61 32.34 -20.04
C VAL A 284 12.85 32.42 -21.36
N VAL A 285 11.50 32.39 -21.29
CA VAL A 285 10.58 33.35 -21.95
C VAL A 285 9.29 33.36 -21.10
N GLY A 286 8.75 34.46 -20.55
CA GLY A 286 9.03 35.87 -20.78
C GLY A 286 8.78 36.78 -19.55
N ARG A 287 9.38 37.97 -19.64
CA ARG A 287 9.26 39.15 -18.75
C ARG A 287 8.36 40.17 -19.50
N LEU A 288 7.48 40.96 -18.90
CA LEU A 288 7.74 42.17 -18.10
C LEU A 288 6.53 42.45 -17.17
N VAL A 289 6.72 42.60 -15.85
CA VAL A 289 6.96 43.85 -15.07
C VAL A 289 5.73 44.77 -14.93
N GLY A 290 5.27 44.94 -13.69
CA GLY A 290 4.42 46.03 -13.24
C GLY A 290 4.39 46.13 -11.71
N ARG A 291 5.11 47.11 -11.17
CA ARG A 291 5.50 47.30 -9.76
C ARG A 291 4.34 47.49 -8.77
N ALA A 292 4.58 47.02 -7.54
CA ALA A 292 3.92 47.50 -6.34
C ALA A 292 4.32 48.95 -5.99
N ARG A 293 3.36 49.74 -5.51
CA ARG A 293 3.57 50.80 -4.52
C ARG A 293 2.40 50.82 -3.54
N THR A 294 2.75 50.77 -2.26
CA THR A 294 1.94 51.05 -1.08
C THR A 294 1.53 52.53 -1.02
N VAL A 295 0.36 52.82 -0.46
CA VAL A 295 0.08 53.59 0.79
C VAL A 295 -1.37 54.10 0.72
N GLY A 296 -2.16 53.96 1.80
CA GLY A 296 -3.33 54.82 2.03
C GLY A 296 -4.50 54.18 2.75
N ARG A 297 -4.60 54.44 4.05
CA ARG A 297 -5.67 54.04 4.97
C ARG A 297 -6.73 55.16 5.03
N ALA A 298 -8.03 54.86 4.92
CA ALA A 298 -9.13 55.55 5.63
C ALA A 298 -10.53 54.94 5.32
N ALA A 299 -11.09 54.28 6.34
CA ALA A 299 -12.45 54.35 6.94
C ALA A 299 -13.76 54.63 6.13
N PRO A 300 -14.94 54.23 6.69
CA PRO A 300 -16.08 53.68 5.94
C PRO A 300 -17.31 54.60 5.85
N GLY A 301 -18.25 54.31 4.95
CA GLY A 301 -19.57 54.94 4.98
C GLY A 301 -20.52 54.58 3.83
N ALA A 302 -21.69 54.09 4.25
CA ALA A 302 -23.03 54.19 3.63
C ALA A 302 -23.57 53.04 2.75
N PRO A 303 -24.89 52.74 2.86
CA PRO A 303 -25.47 51.44 2.57
C PRO A 303 -26.18 51.36 1.21
N VAL A 304 -26.30 50.13 0.68
CA VAL A 304 -27.14 49.82 -0.48
C VAL A 304 -28.55 49.46 -0.01
N ALA A 305 -29.54 50.19 -0.50
CA ALA A 305 -30.97 49.98 -0.25
C ALA A 305 -31.55 48.77 -1.00
N PRO A 306 -32.61 48.11 -0.50
CA PRO A 306 -33.24 46.99 -1.20
C PRO A 306 -34.28 47.48 -2.22
N ARG A 307 -34.30 46.82 -3.39
CA ARG A 307 -35.40 46.89 -4.37
C ARG A 307 -36.67 46.30 -3.74
N LYS A 308 -37.73 47.10 -3.63
CA LYS A 308 -39.11 46.61 -3.42
C LYS A 308 -39.78 46.33 -4.76
N GLY A 309 -40.57 45.27 -4.78
CA GLY A 309 -41.35 44.81 -5.91
C GLY A 309 -42.68 45.54 -6.10
N HIS A 310 -43.35 45.08 -7.16
CA HIS A 310 -44.69 45.33 -7.67
C HIS A 310 -45.67 46.11 -6.78
N THR A 311 -46.17 47.23 -7.29
CA THR A 311 -47.48 47.36 -7.98
C THR A 311 -47.44 48.58 -8.88
#